data_AF-A0A521JSI7-F1
#
_entry.id   AF-A0A521JSI7-F1
#
_cell.length_a   1.000
_cell.length_b   1.000
_cell.length_c   1.000
_cell.angle_alpha   90.00
_cell.angle_beta   90.00
_cell.angle_gamma   90.00
#
_symmetry.space_group_name_H-M   'P 1'
#
loop_
_entity.id
_entity.type
_entity.pdbx_description
1 polymer ?
#
loop_
_entity_poly.entity_id
_entity_poly.type
_entity_poly.pdbx_seq_one_letter_code
_entity_poly.pdbx_strand_id
1 'polypeptide(L)'
;TPVKYGPLVIISTLSWGLGYFGMPQVLLKFMAIKNPSDLKMSRRIATVWCAISLFAAVFIGIIGRVLFPDALLTTSDSESIFILMSSSFLLPIIAGLVMAGILAATISSSDSYLLIAASAFSKNIYHGILKKDASDKEVLAMSRATLIVIAVIAAIIALDENSVIFKVVSFAWAGFGATFGPIMLFSLFWKRVTRSGAIAGMVTGGGMVFVWKLLIRPMGGILDIYELFPAFVVSCLTIVIVSLLTQQPSIEIQKEFEYVKNGTNIE
;
A
#
# COMPACT_ATOMS: atom_id res chain seq x y z
N THR A 1 1.74 -9.54 30.01
CA THR A 1 3.18 -9.88 29.95
C THR A 1 3.83 -9.04 28.87
N PRO A 2 5.06 -8.51 29.05
CA PRO A 2 5.70 -7.73 28.00
C PRO A 2 5.84 -8.60 26.75
N VAL A 3 5.32 -8.13 25.63
CA VAL A 3 5.48 -8.79 24.33
C VAL A 3 6.98 -8.87 24.07
N LYS A 4 7.55 -10.08 24.15
CA LYS A 4 8.94 -10.29 23.77
C LYS A 4 9.02 -10.09 22.26
N TYR A 5 9.55 -8.96 21.83
CA TYR A 5 9.86 -8.71 20.42
C TYR A 5 11.01 -9.61 19.98
N GLY A 6 10.68 -10.83 19.56
CA GLY A 6 11.65 -11.73 18.96
C GLY A 6 12.19 -11.16 17.64
N PRO A 7 13.39 -11.57 17.18
CA PRO A 7 13.97 -11.12 15.91
C PRO A 7 13.02 -11.25 14.72
N LEU A 8 12.22 -12.32 14.70
CA LEU A 8 11.24 -12.58 13.65
C LEU A 8 10.11 -11.54 13.62
N VAL A 9 9.62 -11.10 14.78
CA VAL A 9 8.59 -10.06 14.89
C VAL A 9 9.13 -8.73 14.40
N ILE A 10 10.40 -8.40 14.73
CA ILE A 10 11.06 -7.18 14.26
C ILE A 10 11.24 -7.18 12.75
N ILE A 11 11.73 -8.28 12.16
CA ILE A 11 11.87 -8.41 10.70
C ILE A 11 10.50 -8.31 10.02
N SER A 12 9.49 -8.93 10.60
CA SER A 12 8.13 -8.90 10.10
C SER A 12 7.53 -7.50 10.12
N THR A 13 7.73 -6.71 11.18
CA THR A 13 7.25 -5.32 11.22
C THR A 13 8.05 -4.41 10.29
N LEU A 14 9.35 -4.62 10.14
CA LEU A 14 10.18 -3.92 9.14
C LEU A 14 9.72 -4.17 7.70
N SER A 15 9.06 -5.31 7.46
CA SER A 15 8.51 -5.65 6.15
C SER A 15 7.39 -4.71 5.69
N TRP A 16 6.87 -3.84 6.57
CA TRP A 16 6.00 -2.73 6.17
C TRP A 16 6.60 -1.91 5.01
N GLY A 17 7.93 -1.69 5.03
CA GLY A 17 8.62 -0.96 3.97
C GLY A 17 8.52 -1.62 2.60
N LEU A 18 8.39 -2.95 2.53
CA LEU A 18 8.25 -3.69 1.28
C LEU A 18 6.96 -3.37 0.53
N GLY A 19 5.91 -2.94 1.25
CA GLY A 19 4.63 -2.65 0.62
C GLY A 19 4.67 -1.46 -0.34
N TYR A 20 5.60 -0.50 -0.16
CA TYR A 20 5.75 0.65 -1.06
C TYR A 20 5.99 0.25 -2.52
N PHE A 21 6.72 -0.83 -2.77
CA PHE A 21 6.99 -1.32 -4.12
C PHE A 21 5.74 -1.84 -4.82
N GLY A 22 4.72 -2.24 -4.06
CA GLY A 22 3.48 -2.78 -4.59
C GLY A 22 2.38 -1.75 -4.82
N MET A 23 2.64 -0.46 -4.54
CA MET A 23 1.63 0.61 -4.56
C MET A 23 1.63 1.35 -5.91
N PRO A 24 0.62 1.17 -6.78
CA PRO A 24 0.59 1.83 -8.09
C PRO A 24 0.64 3.36 -8.00
N GLN A 25 -0.07 3.94 -7.02
CA GLN A 25 -0.13 5.39 -6.78
C GLN A 25 1.23 6.00 -6.40
N VAL A 26 2.13 5.21 -5.80
CA VAL A 26 3.49 5.65 -5.47
C VAL A 26 4.37 5.54 -6.71
N LEU A 27 4.29 4.43 -7.44
CA LEU A 27 5.05 4.20 -8.67
C LEU A 27 4.73 5.24 -9.75
N LEU A 28 3.45 5.60 -9.93
CA LEU A 28 3.02 6.63 -10.88
C LEU A 28 3.64 8.00 -10.58
N LYS A 29 3.84 8.35 -9.29
CA LYS A 29 4.50 9.59 -8.89
C LYS A 29 5.99 9.59 -9.26
N PHE A 30 6.66 8.44 -9.15
CA PHE A 30 8.05 8.31 -9.62
C PHE A 30 8.14 8.39 -11.15
N MET A 31 7.18 7.81 -11.86
CA MET A 31 7.12 7.87 -13.34
C MET A 31 6.83 9.28 -13.87
N ALA A 32 6.20 10.14 -13.07
CA ALA A 32 5.91 11.53 -13.44
C ALA A 32 7.12 12.48 -13.30
N ILE A 33 8.27 12.00 -12.79
CA ILE A 33 9.47 12.81 -12.62
C ILE A 33 10.11 13.05 -13.99
N LYS A 34 10.24 14.34 -14.35
CA LYS A 34 10.80 14.76 -15.65
C LYS A 34 12.32 14.59 -15.73
N ASN A 35 13.04 15.00 -14.69
CA ASN A 35 14.50 14.94 -14.66
C ASN A 35 14.97 13.92 -13.62
N PRO A 36 15.78 12.91 -14.02
CA PRO A 36 16.31 11.91 -13.08
C PRO A 36 17.11 12.50 -11.92
N SER A 37 17.72 13.69 -12.10
CA SER A 37 18.43 14.42 -11.04
C SER A 37 17.54 14.76 -9.84
N ASP A 38 16.24 14.98 -10.08
CA ASP A 38 15.30 15.43 -9.06
C ASP A 38 14.93 14.31 -8.08
N LEU A 39 15.18 13.04 -8.45
CA LEU A 39 14.97 11.88 -7.58
C LEU A 39 15.74 11.98 -6.27
N LYS A 40 16.97 12.50 -6.30
CA LYS A 40 17.80 12.62 -5.09
C LYS A 40 17.19 13.59 -4.09
N MET A 41 16.72 14.74 -4.57
CA MET A 41 16.11 15.77 -3.74
C MET A 41 14.73 15.32 -3.26
N SER A 42 13.90 14.80 -4.16
CA SER A 42 12.58 14.25 -3.83
C SER A 42 12.65 13.19 -2.73
N ARG A 43 13.57 12.21 -2.86
CA ARG A 43 13.80 11.20 -1.83
C ARG A 43 14.17 11.81 -0.48
N ARG A 44 15.09 12.77 -0.44
CA ARG A 44 15.52 13.40 0.83
C ARG A 44 14.37 14.13 1.51
N ILE A 45 13.63 14.95 0.77
CA ILE A 45 12.48 15.69 1.30
C ILE A 45 11.44 14.71 1.85
N ALA A 46 11.06 13.70 1.05
CA ALA A 46 10.05 12.72 1.43
C ALA A 46 10.45 11.93 2.69
N THR A 47 11.70 11.44 2.76
CA THR A 47 12.17 10.66 3.91
C THR A 47 12.29 11.52 5.16
N VAL A 48 12.81 12.76 5.07
CA VAL A 48 12.94 13.66 6.23
C VAL A 48 11.57 14.01 6.79
N TRP A 49 10.63 14.43 5.93
CA TRP A 49 9.28 14.75 6.38
C TRP A 49 8.54 13.53 6.93
N CYS A 50 8.71 12.35 6.32
CA CYS A 50 8.13 11.12 6.84
C CYS A 50 8.66 10.79 8.24
N ALA A 51 9.98 10.90 8.46
CA ALA A 51 10.60 10.65 9.75
C ALA A 51 10.08 11.62 10.83
N ILE A 52 10.00 12.93 10.52
CA ILE A 52 9.47 13.94 11.44
C ILE A 52 8.00 13.63 11.80
N SER A 53 7.16 13.36 10.81
CA SER A 53 5.73 13.10 11.03
C SER A 53 5.47 11.82 11.83
N LEU A 54 6.20 10.74 11.53
CA LEU A 54 6.07 9.47 12.29
C LEU A 54 6.58 9.63 13.72
N PHE A 55 7.68 10.34 13.91
CA PHE A 55 8.20 10.64 15.24
C PHE A 55 7.18 11.43 16.05
N ALA A 56 6.60 12.49 15.49
CA ALA A 56 5.56 13.27 16.15
C ALA A 56 4.33 12.41 16.51
N ALA A 57 3.85 11.57 15.57
CA ALA A 57 2.70 10.71 15.80
C ALA A 57 2.93 9.71 16.97
N VAL A 58 4.13 9.11 17.04
CA VAL A 58 4.51 8.20 18.14
C VAL A 58 4.52 8.94 19.48
N PHE A 59 5.10 10.14 19.53
CA PHE A 59 5.15 10.94 20.76
C PHE A 59 3.75 11.33 21.24
N ILE A 60 2.86 11.74 20.33
CA ILE A 60 1.47 12.05 20.66
C ILE A 60 0.77 10.81 21.23
N GLY A 61 0.97 9.63 20.63
CA GLY A 61 0.43 8.38 21.17
C GLY A 61 0.94 8.05 22.57
N ILE A 62 2.25 8.18 22.82
CA ILE A 62 2.86 7.90 24.14
C ILE A 62 2.36 8.90 25.19
N ILE A 63 2.42 10.19 24.90
CA ILE A 63 1.97 11.25 25.82
C ILE A 63 0.47 11.12 26.09
N GLY A 64 -0.33 10.91 25.04
CA GLY A 64 -1.77 10.71 25.15
C GLY A 64 -2.11 9.51 26.02
N ARG A 65 -1.34 8.41 25.92
CA ARG A 65 -1.53 7.21 26.76
C ARG A 65 -1.31 7.46 28.25
N VAL A 66 -0.42 8.38 28.59
CA VAL A 66 -0.13 8.78 29.98
C VAL A 66 -1.17 9.76 30.51
N LEU A 67 -1.59 10.73 29.69
CA LEU A 67 -2.51 11.79 30.10
C LEU A 67 -3.98 11.35 30.15
N PHE A 68 -4.39 10.43 29.26
CA PHE A 68 -5.77 9.97 29.13
C PHE A 68 -5.85 8.44 29.23
N PRO A 69 -5.47 7.83 30.37
CA PRO A 69 -5.43 6.38 30.50
C PRO A 69 -6.82 5.73 30.35
N ASP A 70 -7.88 6.44 30.77
CA ASP A 70 -9.26 5.94 30.77
C ASP A 70 -10.03 6.24 29.48
N ALA A 71 -9.46 7.06 28.57
CA ALA A 71 -10.08 7.37 27.28
C ALA A 71 -9.62 6.43 26.15
N LEU A 72 -8.67 5.54 26.41
CA LEU A 72 -8.03 4.66 25.41
C LEU A 72 -8.27 3.19 25.75
N LEU A 73 -9.47 2.88 26.24
CA LEU A 73 -9.84 1.56 26.74
C LEU A 73 -9.96 0.54 25.60
N THR A 74 -10.28 0.98 24.39
CA THR A 74 -10.25 0.14 23.19
C THR A 74 -9.17 0.59 22.20
N THR A 75 -8.77 -0.35 21.32
CA THR A 75 -7.85 -0.03 20.22
C THR A 75 -8.47 0.94 19.21
N SER A 76 -9.80 0.96 19.08
CA SER A 76 -10.52 1.90 18.21
C SER A 76 -10.45 3.32 18.80
N ASP A 77 -10.74 3.46 20.10
CA ASP A 77 -10.67 4.76 20.80
C ASP A 77 -9.26 5.35 20.76
N SER A 78 -8.24 4.48 20.74
CA SER A 78 -6.84 4.88 20.68
C SER A 78 -6.49 5.68 19.42
N GLU A 79 -7.21 5.50 18.31
CA GLU A 79 -6.97 6.24 17.06
C GLU A 79 -7.48 7.69 17.14
N SER A 80 -8.36 7.99 18.10
CA SER A 80 -8.93 9.33 18.32
C SER A 80 -8.04 10.25 19.20
N ILE A 81 -6.94 9.74 19.75
CA ILE A 81 -6.13 10.45 20.75
C ILE A 81 -5.62 11.81 20.27
N PHE A 82 -5.29 11.94 18.99
CA PHE A 82 -4.85 13.21 18.42
C PHE A 82 -5.96 14.27 18.48
N ILE A 83 -7.21 13.88 18.24
CA ILE A 83 -8.39 14.76 18.32
C ILE A 83 -8.66 15.14 19.78
N LEU A 84 -8.59 14.17 20.69
CA LEU A 84 -8.77 14.39 22.13
C LEU A 84 -7.72 15.37 22.68
N MET A 85 -6.45 15.17 22.36
CA MET A 85 -5.38 16.07 22.79
C MET A 85 -5.53 17.46 22.18
N SER A 86 -5.87 17.56 20.89
CA SER A 86 -6.07 18.85 20.22
C SER A 86 -7.21 19.65 20.86
N SER A 87 -8.34 19.02 21.14
CA SER A 87 -9.49 19.67 21.78
C SER A 87 -9.28 20.01 23.25
N SER A 88 -8.43 19.26 23.96
CA SER A 88 -8.14 19.49 25.38
C SER A 88 -7.12 20.60 25.63
N PHE A 89 -6.11 20.73 24.76
CA PHE A 89 -4.97 21.64 25.00
C PHE A 89 -4.96 22.89 24.11
N LEU A 90 -5.67 22.90 22.97
CA LEU A 90 -5.68 24.04 22.06
C LEU A 90 -6.92 24.90 22.24
N LEU A 91 -6.81 26.18 21.88
CA LEU A 91 -7.97 27.06 21.75
C LEU A 91 -8.98 26.46 20.76
N PRO A 92 -10.30 26.57 20.98
CA PRO A 92 -11.32 25.92 20.14
C PRO A 92 -11.18 26.20 18.63
N ILE A 93 -10.80 27.42 18.26
CA ILE A 93 -10.58 27.81 16.85
C ILE A 93 -9.38 27.06 16.25
N ILE A 94 -8.28 26.94 17.01
CA ILE A 94 -7.07 26.24 16.56
C ILE A 94 -7.33 24.73 16.50
N ALA A 95 -8.01 24.17 17.50
CA ALA A 95 -8.43 22.76 17.48
C ALA A 95 -9.30 22.46 16.25
N GLY A 96 -10.26 23.35 15.94
CA GLY A 96 -11.08 23.27 14.73
C GLY A 96 -10.26 23.29 13.44
N LEU A 97 -9.27 24.18 13.34
CA LEU A 97 -8.37 24.26 12.19
C LEU A 97 -7.54 22.97 12.02
N VAL A 98 -7.03 22.42 13.12
CA VAL A 98 -6.28 21.16 13.12
C VAL A 98 -7.15 20.00 12.64
N MET A 99 -8.37 19.87 13.16
CA MET A 99 -9.33 18.84 12.72
C MET A 99 -9.70 18.98 11.25
N ALA A 100 -9.90 20.22 10.76
CA ALA A 100 -10.13 20.49 9.35
C ALA A 100 -8.92 20.04 8.49
N GLY A 101 -7.70 20.22 8.98
CA GLY A 101 -6.48 19.73 8.32
C GLY A 101 -6.43 18.21 8.18
N ILE A 102 -6.84 17.46 9.21
CA ILE A 102 -6.95 15.99 9.16
C ILE A 102 -7.96 15.57 8.09
N LEU A 103 -9.15 16.18 8.11
CA LEU A 103 -10.20 15.90 7.11
C LEU A 103 -9.71 16.20 5.70
N ALA A 104 -9.06 17.35 5.48
CA ALA A 104 -8.49 17.72 4.19
C ALA A 104 -7.44 16.71 3.70
N ALA A 105 -6.54 16.27 4.58
CA ALA A 105 -5.53 15.26 4.25
C ALA A 105 -6.17 13.90 3.87
N THR A 106 -7.16 13.43 4.62
CA THR A 106 -7.88 12.18 4.34
C THR A 106 -8.66 12.27 3.03
N ILE A 107 -9.34 13.38 2.75
CA ILE A 107 -10.11 13.58 1.51
C ILE A 107 -9.17 13.59 0.30
N SER A 108 -8.05 14.31 0.35
CA SER A 108 -7.10 14.36 -0.78
C SER A 108 -6.51 12.99 -1.15
N SER A 109 -6.26 12.15 -0.14
CA SER A 109 -5.78 10.78 -0.34
C SER A 109 -6.90 9.88 -0.89
N SER A 110 -8.10 9.97 -0.31
CA SER A 110 -9.26 9.17 -0.70
C SER A 110 -9.68 9.45 -2.14
N ASP A 111 -9.65 10.72 -2.58
CA ASP A 111 -9.94 11.12 -3.96
C ASP A 111 -9.01 10.41 -4.96
N SER A 112 -7.70 10.41 -4.68
CA SER A 112 -6.73 9.71 -5.53
C SER A 112 -7.01 8.21 -5.63
N TYR A 113 -7.33 7.55 -4.51
CA TYR A 113 -7.65 6.11 -4.52
C TYR A 113 -8.96 5.79 -5.24
N LEU A 114 -10.00 6.59 -5.02
CA LEU A 114 -11.30 6.44 -5.68
C LEU A 114 -11.17 6.61 -7.19
N LEU A 115 -10.44 7.64 -7.63
CA LEU A 115 -10.19 7.89 -9.06
C LEU A 115 -9.37 6.78 -9.70
N ILE A 116 -8.33 6.26 -9.02
CA ILE A 116 -7.53 5.13 -9.52
C ILE A 116 -8.39 3.88 -9.67
N ALA A 117 -9.20 3.55 -8.67
CA ALA A 117 -10.06 2.36 -8.70
C ALA A 117 -11.14 2.48 -9.79
N ALA A 118 -11.80 3.64 -9.90
CA ALA A 118 -12.80 3.91 -10.93
C ALA A 118 -12.20 3.88 -12.35
N SER A 119 -11.01 4.44 -12.54
CA SER A 119 -10.28 4.40 -13.81
C SER A 119 -9.85 2.98 -14.16
N ALA A 120 -9.32 2.22 -13.20
CA ALA A 120 -8.92 0.84 -13.41
C ALA A 120 -10.12 -0.03 -13.83
N PHE A 121 -11.27 0.11 -13.18
CA PHE A 121 -12.47 -0.62 -13.59
C PHE A 121 -12.97 -0.17 -14.96
N SER A 122 -13.17 1.13 -15.17
CA SER A 122 -13.74 1.64 -16.43
C SER A 122 -12.85 1.39 -17.66
N LYS A 123 -11.53 1.53 -17.53
CA LYS A 123 -10.60 1.30 -18.65
C LYS A 123 -10.18 -0.15 -18.81
N ASN A 124 -9.79 -0.82 -17.73
CA ASN A 124 -9.21 -2.17 -17.86
C ASN A 124 -10.28 -3.25 -17.92
N ILE A 125 -11.37 -3.10 -17.17
CA ILE A 125 -12.43 -4.12 -17.11
C ILE A 125 -13.54 -3.78 -18.09
N TYR A 126 -14.15 -2.60 -17.98
CA TYR A 126 -15.29 -2.24 -18.81
C TYR A 126 -14.86 -2.07 -20.28
N HIS A 127 -13.97 -1.13 -20.60
CA HIS A 127 -13.49 -0.97 -21.97
C HIS A 127 -12.61 -2.14 -22.42
N GLY A 128 -11.61 -2.54 -21.63
CA GLY A 128 -10.65 -3.57 -22.03
C GLY A 128 -11.21 -4.98 -22.23
N ILE A 129 -12.27 -5.36 -21.48
CA ILE A 129 -12.79 -6.73 -21.46
C ILE A 129 -14.28 -6.81 -21.82
N LEU A 130 -15.14 -6.03 -21.17
CA LEU A 130 -16.60 -6.17 -21.30
C LEU A 130 -17.18 -5.52 -22.56
N LYS A 131 -16.71 -4.32 -22.94
CA LYS A 131 -17.19 -3.52 -24.06
C LYS A 131 -16.03 -2.77 -24.73
N LYS A 132 -15.32 -3.49 -25.61
CA LYS A 132 -14.10 -3.03 -26.32
C LYS A 132 -14.32 -1.86 -27.27
N ASP A 133 -15.55 -1.69 -27.70
CA ASP A 133 -16.06 -0.67 -28.60
C ASP A 133 -16.73 0.50 -27.85
N ALA A 134 -16.62 0.55 -26.51
CA ALA A 134 -17.16 1.65 -25.74
C ALA A 134 -16.52 2.99 -26.11
N SER A 135 -17.35 4.00 -26.35
CA SER A 135 -16.91 5.37 -26.60
C SER A 135 -16.36 6.04 -25.33
N ASP A 136 -15.55 7.09 -25.49
CA ASP A 136 -15.00 7.86 -24.35
C ASP A 136 -16.08 8.38 -23.41
N LYS A 137 -17.26 8.73 -23.95
CA LYS A 137 -18.42 9.17 -23.14
C LYS A 137 -18.96 8.05 -22.26
N GLU A 138 -19.03 6.83 -22.79
CA GLU A 138 -19.48 5.65 -22.02
C GLU A 138 -18.46 5.25 -20.96
N VAL A 139 -17.16 5.30 -21.29
CA VAL A 139 -16.09 5.02 -20.32
C VAL A 139 -16.11 6.06 -19.18
N LEU A 140 -16.32 7.34 -19.50
CA LEU A 140 -16.45 8.40 -18.50
C LEU A 140 -17.69 8.21 -17.61
N ALA A 141 -18.84 7.86 -18.20
CA ALA A 141 -20.06 7.57 -17.45
C ALA A 141 -19.86 6.38 -16.50
N MET A 142 -19.24 5.30 -16.99
CA MET A 142 -18.91 4.12 -16.17
C MET A 142 -17.90 4.43 -15.07
N SER A 143 -16.91 5.28 -15.32
CA SER A 143 -15.98 5.74 -14.28
C SER A 143 -16.71 6.46 -13.14
N ARG A 144 -17.62 7.40 -13.47
CA ARG A 144 -18.44 8.11 -12.47
C ARG A 144 -19.37 7.17 -11.69
N ALA A 145 -20.03 6.24 -12.38
CA ALA A 145 -20.88 5.24 -11.73
C ALA A 145 -20.07 4.34 -10.77
N THR A 146 -18.90 3.88 -11.20
CA THR A 146 -18.00 3.07 -10.37
C THR A 146 -17.54 3.84 -9.14
N LEU A 147 -17.19 5.12 -9.29
CA LEU A 147 -16.80 5.98 -8.17
C LEU A 147 -17.91 6.03 -7.11
N ILE A 148 -19.16 6.26 -7.51
CA ILE A 148 -20.31 6.29 -6.60
C ILE A 148 -20.47 4.94 -5.88
N VAL A 149 -20.40 3.83 -6.63
CA VAL A 149 -20.53 2.48 -6.05
C VAL A 149 -19.45 2.20 -5.02
N ILE A 150 -18.18 2.50 -5.34
CA ILE A 150 -17.07 2.31 -4.41
C ILE A 150 -17.24 3.21 -3.18
N ALA A 151 -17.65 4.46 -3.36
CA ALA A 151 -17.89 5.39 -2.25
C ALA A 151 -18.99 4.89 -1.30
N VAL A 152 -20.09 4.36 -1.84
CA VAL A 152 -21.17 3.77 -1.03
C VAL A 152 -20.68 2.54 -0.26
N ILE A 153 -19.93 1.64 -0.91
CA ILE A 153 -19.37 0.46 -0.24
C ILE A 153 -18.39 0.87 0.87
N ALA A 154 -17.51 1.84 0.60
CA ALA A 154 -16.57 2.36 1.58
C ALA A 154 -17.30 3.00 2.76
N ALA A 155 -18.39 3.75 2.53
CA ALA A 155 -19.21 4.32 3.58
C ALA A 155 -19.86 3.24 4.45
N ILE A 156 -20.40 2.17 3.85
CA ILE A 156 -20.98 1.04 4.59
C ILE A 156 -19.93 0.36 5.47
N ILE A 157 -18.72 0.12 4.94
CA ILE A 157 -17.61 -0.48 5.72
C ILE A 157 -17.19 0.45 6.86
N ALA A 158 -17.19 1.77 6.64
CA ALA A 158 -16.81 2.76 7.65
C ALA A 158 -17.81 2.89 8.81
N LEU A 159 -19.03 2.33 8.70
CA LEU A 159 -20.01 2.31 9.79
C LEU A 159 -19.68 1.27 10.89
N ASP A 160 -18.72 0.38 10.66
CA ASP A 160 -18.27 -0.56 11.69
C ASP A 160 -17.30 0.12 12.67
N GLU A 161 -17.83 0.58 13.80
CA GLU A 161 -17.08 1.26 14.88
C GLU A 161 -16.01 0.36 15.55
N ASN A 162 -16.11 -0.96 15.39
CA ASN A 162 -15.11 -1.90 15.93
C ASN A 162 -13.88 -2.04 15.03
N SER A 163 -13.94 -1.51 13.81
CA SER A 163 -12.86 -1.59 12.84
C SER A 163 -11.77 -0.56 13.16
N VAL A 164 -10.57 -1.06 13.46
CA VAL A 164 -9.37 -0.23 13.67
C VAL A 164 -8.80 0.16 12.30
N ILE A 165 -8.67 1.46 12.01
CA ILE A 165 -8.17 2.00 10.75
C ILE A 165 -6.81 1.38 10.41
N PHE A 166 -5.90 1.32 11.38
CA PHE A 166 -4.58 0.73 11.19
C PHE A 166 -4.66 -0.73 10.74
N LYS A 167 -5.60 -1.53 11.27
CA LYS A 167 -5.75 -2.95 10.88
C LYS A 167 -6.21 -3.07 9.44
N VAL A 168 -7.21 -2.31 9.03
CA VAL A 168 -7.74 -2.32 7.65
C VAL A 168 -6.66 -1.89 6.67
N VAL A 169 -5.97 -0.78 6.97
CA VAL A 169 -4.87 -0.27 6.15
C VAL A 169 -3.72 -1.26 6.08
N SER A 170 -3.31 -1.86 7.20
CA SER A 170 -2.23 -2.86 7.21
C SER A 170 -2.55 -4.08 6.36
N PHE A 171 -3.80 -4.54 6.37
CA PHE A 171 -4.21 -5.69 5.58
C PHE A 171 -4.23 -5.37 4.08
N ALA A 172 -4.80 -4.22 3.68
CA ALA A 172 -4.74 -3.74 2.30
C ALA A 172 -3.29 -3.55 1.83
N TRP A 173 -2.45 -2.99 2.71
CA TRP A 173 -1.02 -2.78 2.46
C TRP A 173 -0.27 -4.09 2.23
N ALA A 174 -0.56 -5.12 3.02
CA ALA A 174 -0.04 -6.46 2.81
C ALA A 174 -0.48 -7.04 1.46
N GLY A 175 -1.76 -6.91 1.11
CA GLY A 175 -2.34 -7.40 -0.14
C GLY A 175 -1.64 -6.82 -1.38
N PHE A 176 -1.60 -5.48 -1.50
CA PHE A 176 -0.92 -4.82 -2.61
C PHE A 176 0.59 -5.07 -2.59
N GLY A 177 1.20 -4.99 -1.40
CA GLY A 177 2.64 -5.20 -1.20
C GLY A 177 3.12 -6.56 -1.68
N ALA A 178 2.43 -7.64 -1.30
CA ALA A 178 2.80 -9.00 -1.69
C ALA A 178 2.41 -9.35 -3.13
N THR A 179 1.34 -8.76 -3.66
CA THR A 179 0.87 -9.02 -5.03
C THR A 179 1.78 -8.35 -6.06
N PHE A 180 2.07 -7.06 -5.89
CA PHE A 180 2.76 -6.26 -6.91
C PHE A 180 4.22 -5.97 -6.56
N GLY A 181 4.58 -5.89 -5.28
CA GLY A 181 5.94 -5.53 -4.86
C GLY A 181 7.03 -6.48 -5.38
N PRO A 182 6.90 -7.81 -5.20
CA PRO A 182 7.87 -8.79 -5.71
C PRO A 182 8.07 -8.68 -7.21
N ILE A 183 6.98 -8.67 -7.99
CA ILE A 183 7.08 -8.59 -9.45
C ILE A 183 7.70 -7.26 -9.92
N MET A 184 7.40 -6.15 -9.26
CA MET A 184 8.05 -4.87 -9.55
C MET A 184 9.57 -4.92 -9.32
N LEU A 185 10.02 -5.46 -8.19
CA LEU A 185 11.46 -5.61 -7.89
C LEU A 185 12.15 -6.53 -8.90
N PHE A 186 11.57 -7.71 -9.15
CA PHE A 186 12.16 -8.66 -10.09
C PHE A 186 12.18 -8.11 -11.52
N SER A 187 11.18 -7.36 -11.94
CA SER A 187 11.14 -6.76 -13.29
C SER A 187 12.24 -5.72 -13.49
N LEU A 188 12.64 -5.01 -12.42
CA LEU A 188 13.72 -4.01 -12.47
C LEU A 188 15.12 -4.62 -12.38
N PHE A 189 15.28 -5.72 -11.63
CA PHE A 189 16.60 -6.23 -11.27
C PHE A 189 16.93 -7.63 -11.85
N TRP A 190 15.96 -8.32 -12.46
CA TRP A 190 16.16 -9.68 -12.95
C TRP A 190 15.63 -9.89 -14.37
N LYS A 191 16.55 -10.00 -15.33
CA LYS A 191 16.24 -10.18 -16.76
C LYS A 191 15.44 -11.43 -17.14
N ARG A 192 15.35 -12.41 -16.23
CA ARG A 192 14.77 -13.74 -16.51
C ARG A 192 13.29 -13.85 -16.18
N VAL A 193 12.68 -12.79 -15.62
CA VAL A 193 11.25 -12.75 -15.29
C VAL A 193 10.41 -13.06 -16.52
N THR A 194 9.53 -14.03 -16.38
CA THR A 194 8.60 -14.43 -17.45
C THR A 194 7.18 -13.96 -17.15
N ARG A 195 6.34 -13.86 -18.18
CA ARG A 195 4.90 -13.57 -18.01
C ARG A 195 4.22 -14.57 -17.06
N SER A 196 4.52 -15.86 -17.23
CA SER A 196 3.95 -16.91 -16.38
C SER A 196 4.43 -16.80 -14.93
N GLY A 197 5.71 -16.52 -14.72
CA GLY A 197 6.26 -16.28 -13.38
C GLY A 197 5.68 -15.02 -12.71
N ALA A 198 5.46 -13.96 -13.49
CA ALA A 198 4.81 -12.75 -13.02
C ALA A 198 3.39 -13.00 -12.53
N ILE A 199 2.55 -13.63 -13.36
CA ILE A 199 1.16 -13.95 -13.01
C ILE A 199 1.11 -14.91 -11.81
N ALA A 200 1.93 -15.96 -11.82
CA ALA A 200 2.00 -16.91 -10.71
C ALA A 200 2.38 -16.21 -9.40
N GLY A 201 3.42 -15.36 -9.42
CA GLY A 201 3.84 -14.56 -8.27
C GLY A 201 2.78 -13.62 -7.73
N MET A 202 2.03 -12.95 -8.61
CA MET A 202 0.93 -12.06 -8.22
C MET A 202 -0.19 -12.85 -7.53
N VAL A 203 -0.60 -13.97 -8.13
CA VAL A 203 -1.67 -14.82 -7.59
C VAL A 203 -1.26 -15.45 -6.25
N THR A 204 -0.04 -16.00 -6.16
CA THR A 204 0.42 -16.61 -4.90
C THR A 204 0.70 -15.57 -3.83
N GLY A 205 1.27 -14.41 -4.17
CA GLY A 205 1.48 -13.31 -3.23
C GLY A 205 0.18 -12.79 -2.63
N GLY A 206 -0.78 -12.41 -3.48
CA GLY A 206 -2.09 -11.93 -3.03
C GLY A 206 -2.87 -13.00 -2.26
N GLY A 207 -2.93 -14.22 -2.79
CA GLY A 207 -3.61 -15.34 -2.12
C GLY A 207 -2.99 -15.69 -0.77
N MET A 208 -1.66 -15.67 -0.66
CA MET A 208 -0.96 -15.99 0.57
C MET A 208 -1.21 -14.97 1.68
N VAL A 209 -1.52 -13.70 1.36
CA VAL A 209 -1.94 -12.73 2.38
C VAL A 209 -3.22 -13.18 3.08
N PHE A 210 -4.22 -13.65 2.33
CA PHE A 210 -5.47 -14.17 2.90
C PHE A 210 -5.24 -15.47 3.66
N VAL A 211 -4.51 -16.43 3.08
CA VAL A 211 -4.17 -17.70 3.73
C VAL A 211 -3.41 -17.45 5.03
N TRP A 212 -2.44 -16.54 5.01
CA TRP A 212 -1.65 -16.23 6.20
C TRP A 212 -2.50 -15.55 7.27
N LYS A 213 -3.31 -14.56 6.90
CA LYS A 213 -4.16 -13.82 7.84
C LYS A 213 -5.26 -14.67 8.46
N LEU A 214 -5.94 -15.49 7.67
CA LEU A 214 -7.16 -16.18 8.06
C LEU A 214 -6.92 -17.59 8.58
N LEU A 215 -5.87 -18.28 8.12
CA LEU A 215 -5.61 -19.68 8.46
C LEU A 215 -4.36 -19.85 9.31
N ILE A 216 -3.23 -19.24 8.93
CA ILE A 216 -1.94 -19.52 9.57
C ILE A 216 -1.74 -18.70 10.85
N ARG A 217 -1.94 -17.38 10.76
CA ARG A 217 -1.74 -16.46 11.88
C ARG A 217 -2.59 -16.81 13.11
N PRO A 218 -3.88 -17.21 12.98
CA PRO A 218 -4.69 -17.62 14.13
C PRO A 218 -4.21 -18.89 14.83
N MET A 219 -3.37 -19.72 14.20
CA MET A 219 -2.78 -20.90 14.83
C MET A 219 -1.78 -20.53 15.94
N GLY A 220 -1.34 -19.27 15.97
CA GLY A 220 -0.46 -18.74 17.02
C GLY A 220 0.99 -19.22 16.94
N GLY A 221 1.74 -18.95 17.99
CA GLY A 221 3.16 -19.31 18.08
C GLY A 221 4.07 -18.43 17.23
N ILE A 222 5.12 -19.03 16.64
CA ILE A 222 6.14 -18.30 15.86
C ILE A 222 5.58 -17.72 14.54
N LEU A 223 4.40 -18.18 14.12
CA LEU A 223 3.74 -17.79 12.87
C LEU A 223 2.79 -16.60 13.04
N ASP A 224 2.60 -16.10 14.27
CA ASP A 224 1.85 -14.86 14.52
C ASP A 224 2.71 -13.63 14.20
N ILE A 225 2.93 -13.46 12.90
CA ILE A 225 3.71 -12.39 12.32
C ILE A 225 2.87 -11.65 11.28
N TYR A 226 3.28 -10.43 10.96
CA TYR A 226 2.61 -9.63 9.94
C TYR A 226 2.63 -10.35 8.59
N GLU A 227 1.44 -10.57 8.04
CA GLU A 227 1.14 -11.37 6.85
C GLU A 227 1.89 -10.94 5.58
N LEU A 228 2.29 -9.67 5.46
CA LEU A 228 3.04 -9.16 4.30
C LEU A 228 4.37 -9.90 4.12
N PHE A 229 5.15 -10.08 5.19
CA PHE A 229 6.49 -10.68 5.10
C PHE A 229 6.48 -12.09 4.46
N PRO A 230 5.75 -13.07 5.02
CA PRO A 230 5.73 -14.42 4.45
C PRO A 230 5.08 -14.46 3.06
N ALA A 231 4.02 -13.68 2.82
CA ALA A 231 3.38 -13.63 1.50
C ALA A 231 4.32 -13.05 0.43
N PHE A 232 5.10 -12.02 0.78
CA PHE A 232 6.12 -11.44 -0.10
C PHE A 232 7.20 -12.47 -0.46
N VAL A 233 7.71 -13.21 0.53
CA VAL A 233 8.70 -14.28 0.31
C VAL A 233 8.14 -15.37 -0.60
N VAL A 234 6.90 -15.82 -0.37
CA VAL A 234 6.25 -16.84 -1.20
C VAL A 234 6.07 -16.37 -2.63
N SER A 235 5.68 -15.12 -2.84
CA SER A 235 5.60 -14.51 -4.17
C SER A 235 6.97 -14.48 -4.85
N CYS A 236 8.02 -14.02 -4.16
CA CYS A 236 9.40 -14.02 -4.68
C CYS A 236 9.84 -15.42 -5.13
N LEU A 237 9.65 -16.43 -4.27
CA LEU A 237 10.00 -17.82 -4.58
C LEU A 237 9.22 -18.33 -5.79
N THR A 238 7.91 -18.04 -5.85
CA THR A 238 7.06 -18.43 -6.97
C THR A 238 7.53 -17.80 -8.28
N ILE A 239 7.86 -16.50 -8.28
CA ILE A 239 8.37 -15.79 -9.46
C ILE A 239 9.64 -16.46 -9.96
N VAL A 240 10.58 -16.76 -9.06
CA VAL A 240 11.86 -17.39 -9.42
C VAL A 240 11.64 -18.79 -10.00
N ILE A 241 10.93 -19.64 -9.26
CA ILE A 241 10.70 -21.04 -9.64
C ILE A 241 9.98 -21.11 -10.99
N VAL A 242 8.84 -20.42 -11.12
CA VAL A 242 8.02 -20.49 -12.35
C VAL A 242 8.75 -19.85 -13.52
N SER A 243 9.50 -18.75 -13.32
CA SER A 243 10.27 -18.15 -14.41
C SER A 243 11.39 -19.06 -14.90
N LEU A 244 12.05 -19.82 -14.01
CA LEU A 244 13.08 -20.78 -14.41
C LEU A 244 12.50 -21.99 -15.14
N LEU A 245 11.30 -22.45 -14.74
CA LEU A 245 10.61 -23.58 -15.34
C LEU A 245 9.90 -23.26 -16.68
N THR A 246 9.69 -21.99 -16.99
CA THR A 246 8.97 -21.56 -18.20
C THR A 246 9.93 -20.98 -19.25
N GLN A 247 9.42 -20.78 -20.47
CA GLN A 247 10.23 -20.28 -21.59
C GLN A 247 10.90 -18.93 -21.27
N GLN A 248 12.10 -18.73 -21.80
CA GLN A 248 12.84 -17.50 -21.61
C GLN A 248 12.08 -16.29 -22.20
N PRO A 249 12.21 -15.09 -21.62
CA PRO A 249 11.70 -13.87 -22.23
C PRO A 249 12.27 -13.71 -23.64
N SER A 250 11.51 -13.06 -24.53
CA SER A 250 11.95 -12.86 -25.91
C SER A 250 13.27 -12.07 -25.96
N ILE A 251 13.99 -12.22 -27.06
CA ILE A 251 15.26 -11.53 -27.26
C ILE A 251 15.06 -10.01 -27.22
N GLU A 252 13.92 -9.49 -27.68
CA GLU A 252 13.62 -8.05 -27.57
C GLU A 252 13.58 -7.59 -26.11
N ILE A 253 12.85 -8.30 -25.24
CA ILE A 253 12.73 -7.96 -23.82
C ILE A 253 14.11 -8.01 -23.13
N GLN A 254 14.91 -9.03 -23.44
CA GLN A 254 16.26 -9.16 -22.87
C GLN A 254 17.18 -8.02 -23.33
N LYS A 255 17.10 -7.62 -24.60
CA LYS A 255 17.86 -6.48 -25.14
C LYS A 255 17.43 -5.17 -24.50
N GLU A 256 16.12 -4.94 -24.36
CA GLU A 256 15.57 -3.75 -23.69
C GLU A 256 16.05 -3.66 -22.23
N PHE A 257 15.99 -4.78 -21.49
CA PHE A 257 16.48 -4.83 -20.12
C PHE A 257 17.97 -4.48 -20.02
N GLU A 258 18.82 -5.08 -20.86
CA GLU A 258 20.27 -4.79 -20.85
C GLU A 258 20.57 -3.36 -21.35
N TYR A 259 19.78 -2.83 -22.29
CA TYR A 259 19.89 -1.44 -22.76
C TYR A 259 19.66 -0.45 -21.62
N VAL A 260 18.55 -0.59 -20.87
CA VAL A 260 18.23 0.28 -19.74
C VAL A 260 19.25 0.12 -18.61
N LYS A 261 19.69 -1.11 -18.33
CA LYS A 261 20.66 -1.40 -17.27
C LYS A 261 22.05 -0.80 -17.54
N ASN A 262 22.51 -0.82 -18.79
CA ASN A 262 23.85 -0.35 -19.15
C ASN A 262 23.93 1.18 -19.28
N GLY A 263 22.82 1.89 -19.04
CA GLY A 263 22.83 3.33 -18.76
C GLY A 263 23.44 4.19 -19.87
N THR A 264 23.12 3.92 -21.14
CA THR A 264 23.55 4.83 -22.21
C THR A 264 22.78 6.13 -22.09
N ASN A 265 23.54 7.21 -21.89
CA ASN A 265 23.04 8.57 -21.78
C ASN A 265 22.04 8.87 -22.89
N ILE A 266 20.92 9.43 -22.46
CA ILE A 266 19.97 10.13 -23.32
C ILE A 266 20.77 11.31 -23.90
N GLU A 267 21.22 11.20 -25.15
CA GLU A 267 21.55 12.35 -25.99
C GLU A 267 20.26 13.08 -26.40
#